data_AF-A0A935PGA9-F1
#
_entry.id   AF-A0A935PGA9-F1
#
_cell.length_a   1.000
_cell.length_b   1.000
_cell.length_c   1.000
_cell.angle_alpha   90.00
_cell.angle_beta   90.00
_cell.angle_gamma   90.00
#
_symmetry.space_group_name_H-M   'P 1'
#
loop_
_entity.id
_entity.type
_entity.pdbx_description
1 polymer ?
#
loop_
_entity_poly.entity_id
_entity_poly.type
_entity_poly.pdbx_seq_one_letter_code
_entity_poly.pdbx_strand_id
1 'polypeptide(L)' 'MKVRILLRILGQDGWRLVRIRGSHRPFRHPTKPGLVTVAGHDNDDIAPGTLNSILKQAGLK' A
#
# COMPACT_ATOMS: atom_id res chain seq x y z
N MET A 1 3.38 1.30 12.22
CA MET A 1 4.28 1.20 11.05
C MET A 1 4.06 2.44 10.23
N LYS A 2 5.13 3.14 9.84
CA LYS A 2 5.01 4.37 9.04
C LYS A 2 4.60 4.08 7.60
N VAL A 3 3.81 4.97 6.99
CA VAL A 3 3.39 4.85 5.58
C VAL A 3 4.56 4.66 4.63
N ARG A 4 5.64 5.46 4.77
CA ARG A 4 6.85 5.33 3.94
C ARG A 4 7.44 3.92 3.93
N ILE A 5 7.33 3.19 5.05
CA ILE A 5 7.86 1.83 5.17
C ILE A 5 6.97 0.87 4.37
N LEU A 6 5.65 0.99 4.49
CA LEU A 6 4.71 0.16 3.74
C LEU A 6 4.85 0.38 2.22
N LEU A 7 5.02 1.62 1.77
CA LEU A 7 5.24 1.92 0.35
C LEU A 7 6.48 1.23 -0.21
N ARG A 8 7.58 1.17 0.57
CA ARG A 8 8.80 0.46 0.18
C ARG A 8 8.56 -1.05 0.08
N ILE A 9 7.86 -1.64 1.06
CA ILE A 9 7.52 -3.07 1.05
C ILE A 9 6.69 -3.42 -0.19
N LEU A 10 5.64 -2.65 -0.47
CA LEU A 10 4.81 -2.84 -1.66
C LEU A 10 5.64 -2.68 -2.95
N GLY A 11 6.50 -1.67 -3.03
CA GLY A 11 7.36 -1.45 -4.19
C GLY A 11 8.35 -2.59 -4.45
N GLN A 12 8.92 -3.17 -3.38
CA GLN A 12 9.81 -4.34 -3.42
C GLN A 12 9.08 -5.62 -3.85
N ASP A 13 7.83 -5.81 -3.40
CA ASP A 13 6.98 -6.92 -3.83
C ASP A 13 6.53 -6.79 -5.29
N GLY A 14 6.70 -5.63 -5.92
CA GLY A 14 6.38 -5.40 -7.33
C GLY A 14 5.12 -4.58 -7.57
N TRP A 15 4.48 -4.06 -6.52
CA TRP A 15 3.38 -3.12 -6.66
C TRP A 15 3.87 -1.80 -7.25
N ARG A 16 3.06 -1.23 -8.13
CA ARG A 16 3.33 0.02 -8.83
C ARG A 16 2.21 1.01 -8.60
N LEU A 17 2.59 2.24 -8.28
CA LEU A 17 1.66 3.34 -8.10
C LEU A 17 0.98 3.65 -9.43
N VAL A 18 -0.36 3.67 -9.44
CA VAL A 18 -1.14 3.93 -10.65
C VAL A 18 -1.37 5.43 -10.84
N ARG A 19 -1.76 6.11 -9.76
CA ARG A 19 -2.03 7.55 -9.72
C ARG A 19 -1.99 8.03 -8.28
N ILE A 20 -1.88 9.34 -8.08
CA ILE A 20 -2.04 9.98 -6.78
C ILE A 20 -3.25 10.89 -6.85
N ARG A 21 -4.15 10.79 -5.86
CA ARG A 21 -5.23 11.76 -5.65
C ARG A 21 -5.24 12.14 -4.17
N GLY A 22 -4.77 13.35 -3.86
CA GLY A 22 -4.54 13.78 -2.48
C GLY A 22 -3.58 12.82 -1.76
N SER A 23 -3.94 12.38 -0.56
CA SER A 23 -3.16 11.42 0.23
C SER A 23 -3.39 9.96 -0.15
N HIS A 24 -4.28 9.68 -1.11
CA HIS A 24 -4.60 8.32 -1.54
C HIS A 24 -3.74 7.88 -2.72
N ARG A 25 -3.09 6.73 -2.54
CA ARG A 25 -2.15 6.12 -3.48
C ARG A 25 -2.63 4.70 -3.83
N PRO A 26 -3.42 4.55 -4.90
CA PRO A 26 -3.74 3.24 -5.45
C PRO A 26 -2.54 2.60 -6.16
N PHE A 27 -2.30 1.32 -5.85
CA PHE A 27 -1.24 0.48 -6.36
C PHE A 27 -1.82 -0.72 -7.12
N ARG A 28 -1.16 -1.10 -8.21
CA ARG A 28 -1.47 -2.29 -9.01
C ARG A 28 -0.24 -3.19 -9.10
N HIS A 29 -0.46 -4.49 -9.08
CA HIS A 29 0.57 -5.50 -9.36
C HIS A 29 0.42 -6.02 -10.80
N PRO A 30 1.52 -6.32 -11.52
CA PRO A 30 1.44 -6.89 -12.86
C PRO A 30 0.80 -8.29 -12.88
N THR A 31 1.04 -9.10 -11.85
CA THR A 31 0.59 -10.50 -11.79
C THR A 31 -0.47 -10.79 -10.73
N LYS A 32 -0.59 -9.97 -9.67
CA LYS A 32 -1.55 -10.20 -8.57
C LYS A 32 -2.82 -9.40 -8.91
N PRO A 33 -4.01 -10.01 -8.81
CA PRO A 33 -5.26 -9.32 -9.08
C PRO A 33 -5.57 -8.29 -7.99
N GLY A 34 -6.34 -7.27 -8.35
CA GLY A 34 -6.82 -6.25 -7.41
C GLY A 34 -6.03 -4.95 -7.41
N LEU A 35 -6.45 -4.04 -6.52
CA LEU A 35 -5.89 -2.71 -6.34
C LEU A 35 -5.72 -2.45 -4.85
N VAL A 36 -4.49 -2.21 -4.41
CA VAL A 36 -4.19 -1.89 -3.02
C VAL A 36 -4.16 -0.37 -2.89
N THR A 37 -4.92 0.20 -1.95
CA THR A 37 -4.89 1.65 -1.72
C THR A 37 -4.23 1.95 -0.39
N VAL A 38 -3.16 2.75 -0.43
CA VAL A 38 -2.50 3.28 0.77
C VAL A 38 -2.89 4.74 0.92
N ALA A 39 -3.48 5.11 2.05
CA ALA A 39 -3.84 6.48 2.39
C ALA A 39 -2.89 7.04 3.47
N GLY A 40 -2.72 8.36 3.48
CA GLY A 40 -1.91 9.09 4.46
C GLY A 40 -0.59 9.59 3.89
N HIS A 41 0.09 10.47 4.64
CA HIS A 41 1.40 11.02 4.31
C HIS A 41 2.52 10.08 4.79
N ASP A 42 3.72 10.27 4.27
CA ASP A 42 4.85 9.36 4.46
C ASP A 42 5.24 9.14 5.93
N ASN A 43 5.03 10.14 6.78
CA ASN A 43 5.36 10.10 8.21
C ASN A 43 4.17 9.72 9.10
N ASP A 44 3.00 9.43 8.53
CA ASP A 44 1.83 8.98 9.30
C ASP A 44 2.03 7.53 9.75
N ASP A 45 1.46 7.20 10.91
CA ASP A 45 1.36 5.82 11.38
C ASP A 45 0.10 5.15 10.84
N ILE A 46 0.25 3.94 10.33
CA ILE A 46 -0.86 3.14 9.86
C ILE A 46 -1.48 2.39 11.04
N ALA A 47 -2.78 2.55 11.21
CA ALA A 47 -3.54 1.78 12.19
C ALA A 47 -3.40 0.26 11.91
N PRO A 48 -3.27 -0.59 12.95
CA PRO A 48 -3.04 -2.03 12.76
C PRO A 48 -4.09 -2.75 11.90
N GLY A 49 -5.36 -2.35 12.00
CA GLY A 49 -6.44 -2.90 11.17
C GLY A 49 -6.25 -2.58 9.68
N THR A 50 -5.93 -1.32 9.37
CA THR A 50 -5.63 -0.86 8.01
C THR A 50 -4.42 -1.56 7.44
N LEU A 51 -3.34 -1.69 8.23
CA LEU A 51 -2.14 -2.42 7.83
C LEU A 51 -2.46 -3.88 7.48
N ASN A 52 -3.20 -4.57 8.35
CA ASN A 52 -3.59 -5.96 8.10
C ASN A 52 -4.47 -6.10 6.85
N SER A 53 -5.41 -5.18 6.63
CA SER A 53 -6.25 -5.18 5.43
C SER A 53 -5.41 -5.00 4.16
N ILE A 54 -4.47 -4.05 4.16
CA ILE A 54 -3.57 -3.81 3.03
C ILE A 54 -2.69 -5.03 2.76
N LEU A 55 -2.09 -5.63 3.79
CA LEU A 55 -1.20 -6.79 3.61
C LEU A 55 -1.96 -8.01 3.07
N LYS A 56 -3.19 -8.25 3.55
CA LYS A 56 -4.05 -9.31 3.00
C LYS A 56 -4.41 -9.06 1.54
N GLN A 57 -4.80 -7.83 1.19
CA GLN A 57 -5.07 -7.45 -0.20
C GLN A 57 -3.83 -7.57 -1.09
N ALA A 58 -2.64 -7.30 -0.55
CA ALA A 58 -1.38 -7.42 -1.25
C ALA A 58 -0.87 -8.88 -1.38
N GLY A 59 -1.53 -9.84 -0.72
CA GLY A 59 -1.09 -11.24 -0.64
C GLY A 59 0.21 -11.41 0.13
N LEU A 60 0.48 -10.53 1.09
CA LEU A 60 1.66 -10.55 1.96
C LEU A 60 1.36 -11.12 3.36
N LYS A 61 0.12 -11.55 3.59
CA LYS A 61 -0.39 -12.19 4.81
C LYS A 61 -1.63 -12.99 4.49
#